data_AF-F8KXX2-F1
#
_entry.id   AF-F8KXX2-F1
#
_cell.length_a   1.000
_cell.length_b   1.000
_cell.length_c   1.000
_cell.angle_alpha   90.00
_cell.angle_beta   90.00
_cell.angle_gamma   90.00
#
_symmetry.space_group_name_H-M   'P 1'
#
loop_
_entity.id
_entity.type
_entity.pdbx_description
1 polymer ?
#
loop_
_entity_poly.entity_id
_entity_poly.type
_entity_poly.pdbx_seq_one_letter_code
_entity_poly.pdbx_strand_id
1 'polypeptide(L)'
;MKRLLTFCFTLFFTFSLCAKNFFSTDEASQNAAASLTYYLEQLCLSLSDEQNAPFESVSFSEDDVMELWQTVESFCCRETSQTYAQSISNAFHHFRHIDFKQPKEEIFLDLFPCFLEVHSLWLTSINEDAVEASLEALTDLTEESKAFLNQKKYLLTMHACNQIQNKLATTIHDGEKNKLLNLLNWVSTSGMDASEGKWQKWKNYYNSSEKDPLKAALKFSAHYNDFQKNPKLSSSARKKLMPYLLPKKHAVKSHLDKIFLHARATQNPQSLSDANFQVISVQGRSFIHVLAHPSFPHYLLKVVLDNELRKKRSKPEWEWFARRCEYAKKVADLIDKHHIKSFTVPKKWVYPLPLKPSPPSSSAYKQKPVALVVQKMNLVPYQETLDTWRNQIGQEQLKELYTIVSRLSKVSIRPDNLPLTTSGKFAFVDTEYVRGSPSYGFIRPYLSKEMRVYWDRLVSKGGK
;
A
#
# COMPACT_ATOMS: atom_id res chain seq x y z
N MET A 1 34.82 1.25 45.74
CA MET A 1 33.86 2.19 45.10
C MET A 1 34.09 2.38 43.61
N LYS A 2 35.28 2.77 43.11
CA LYS A 2 35.50 2.97 41.65
C LYS A 2 35.18 1.75 40.77
N ARG A 3 35.57 0.53 41.18
CA ARG A 3 35.26 -0.71 40.44
C ARG A 3 33.78 -1.10 40.45
N LEU A 4 33.03 -0.70 41.50
CA LEU A 4 31.60 -0.93 41.60
C LEU A 4 30.82 0.04 40.70
N LEU A 5 31.29 1.29 40.58
CA LEU A 5 30.71 2.29 39.69
C LEU A 5 30.91 1.93 38.22
N THR A 6 32.07 1.40 37.84
CA THR A 6 32.35 0.92 36.47
C THR A 6 31.47 -0.27 36.12
N PHE A 7 31.30 -1.23 37.03
CA PHE A 7 30.45 -2.41 36.80
C PHE A 7 28.96 -2.03 36.66
N CYS A 8 28.46 -1.10 37.48
CA CYS A 8 27.09 -0.59 37.35
C CYS A 8 26.88 0.21 36.05
N PHE A 9 27.88 0.96 35.56
CA PHE A 9 27.80 1.66 34.28
C PHE A 9 27.76 0.69 33.09
N THR A 10 28.58 -0.37 33.10
CA THR A 10 28.57 -1.39 32.04
C THR A 10 27.28 -2.20 32.06
N LEU A 11 26.71 -2.48 33.23
CA LEU A 11 25.42 -3.16 33.37
C LEU A 11 24.25 -2.27 32.90
N PHE A 12 24.28 -0.97 33.17
CA PHE A 12 23.23 -0.04 32.73
C PHE A 12 23.29 0.23 31.22
N PHE A 13 24.50 0.26 30.62
CA PHE A 13 24.67 0.39 29.17
C PHE A 13 24.21 -0.87 28.43
N THR A 14 24.54 -2.06 28.94
CA THR A 14 24.06 -3.33 28.37
C THR A 14 22.55 -3.52 28.52
N PHE A 15 21.95 -3.10 29.65
CA PHE A 15 20.49 -3.12 29.82
C PHE A 15 19.76 -2.08 28.95
N SER A 16 20.36 -0.90 28.74
CA SER A 16 19.80 0.13 27.85
C SER A 16 19.91 -0.21 26.36
N LEU A 17 20.90 -1.03 25.96
CA LEU A 17 21.00 -1.61 24.62
C LEU A 17 20.01 -2.77 24.42
N CYS A 18 19.73 -3.57 25.45
CA CYS A 18 18.71 -4.63 25.36
C CYS A 18 17.26 -4.10 25.38
N ALA A 19 17.00 -2.93 25.95
CA ALA A 19 15.65 -2.37 26.09
C ALA A 19 15.12 -1.58 24.87
N LYS A 20 15.92 -1.39 23.82
CA LYS A 20 15.50 -0.76 22.55
C LYS A 20 15.45 -1.71 21.35
N ASN A 21 15.50 -3.02 21.60
CA ASN A 21 15.30 -4.04 20.55
C ASN A 21 13.80 -4.23 20.26
N PHE A 22 13.20 -3.26 19.56
CA PHE A 22 12.20 -3.61 18.55
C PHE A 22 12.99 -4.04 17.32
N PHE A 23 13.00 -5.35 17.06
CA PHE A 23 13.69 -6.01 15.95
C PHE A 23 13.62 -5.19 14.66
N SER A 24 14.76 -4.68 14.17
CA SER A 24 14.89 -4.28 12.78
C SER A 24 14.71 -5.54 11.93
N THR A 25 13.72 -5.54 11.04
CA THR A 25 13.57 -6.56 10.00
C THR A 25 14.82 -6.56 9.11
N ASP A 26 15.18 -7.68 8.48
CA ASP A 26 16.32 -7.75 7.54
C ASP A 26 16.25 -6.64 6.47
N GLU A 27 15.05 -6.22 6.10
CA GLU A 27 14.78 -5.09 5.21
C GLU A 27 15.27 -3.74 5.75
N ALA A 28 15.12 -3.45 7.05
CA ALA A 28 15.58 -2.19 7.63
C ALA A 28 17.12 -2.10 7.63
N SER A 29 17.80 -3.22 7.90
CA SER A 29 19.25 -3.29 7.86
C SER A 29 19.82 -3.26 6.44
N GLN A 30 19.15 -3.91 5.47
CA GLN A 30 19.48 -3.77 4.04
C GLN A 30 19.30 -2.33 3.54
N ASN A 31 18.22 -1.67 3.95
CA ASN A 31 17.99 -0.26 3.63
C ASN A 31 19.04 0.64 4.28
N ALA A 32 19.47 0.34 5.51
CA ALA A 32 20.53 1.08 6.18
C ALA A 32 21.87 0.92 5.45
N ALA A 33 22.25 -0.30 5.06
CA ALA A 33 23.47 -0.57 4.30
C ALA A 33 23.46 0.13 2.92
N ALA A 34 22.33 0.08 2.20
CA ALA A 34 22.17 0.80 0.94
C ALA A 34 22.27 2.33 1.10
N SER A 35 21.65 2.89 2.15
CA SER A 35 21.67 4.33 2.40
C SER A 35 23.07 4.81 2.80
N LEU A 36 23.78 4.01 3.60
CA LEU A 36 25.14 4.30 4.02
C LEU A 36 26.13 4.17 2.86
N THR A 37 25.97 3.16 2.00
CA THR A 37 26.71 3.01 0.74
C THR A 37 26.57 4.27 -0.11
N TYR A 38 25.34 4.74 -0.33
CA TYR A 38 25.08 5.93 -1.13
C TYR A 38 25.71 7.19 -0.51
N TYR A 39 25.58 7.39 0.80
CA TYR A 39 26.19 8.51 1.51
C TYR A 39 27.73 8.53 1.32
N LEU A 40 28.38 7.39 1.54
CA LEU A 40 29.83 7.26 1.41
C LEU A 40 30.28 7.44 -0.05
N GLU A 41 29.52 6.92 -1.02
CA GLU A 41 29.77 7.15 -2.46
C GLU A 41 29.71 8.64 -2.80
N GLN A 42 28.69 9.36 -2.36
CA GLN A 42 28.55 10.79 -2.63
C GLN A 42 29.67 11.60 -1.97
N LEU A 43 30.08 11.23 -0.76
CA LEU A 43 31.16 11.88 -0.06
C LEU A 43 32.51 11.64 -0.78
N CYS A 44 32.79 10.40 -1.20
CA CYS A 44 33.94 10.07 -2.05
C CYS A 44 33.93 10.87 -3.38
N LEU A 45 32.79 10.94 -4.07
CA LEU A 45 32.66 11.69 -5.33
C LEU A 45 32.90 13.18 -5.14
N SER A 46 32.42 13.77 -4.04
CA SER A 46 32.63 15.18 -3.70
C SER A 46 34.10 15.55 -3.46
N LEU A 47 34.90 14.56 -3.07
CA LEU A 47 36.34 14.69 -2.82
C LEU A 47 37.18 14.50 -4.09
N SER A 48 36.66 13.83 -5.13
CA SER A 48 37.39 13.47 -6.36
C SER A 48 37.50 14.56 -7.45
N ASP A 49 37.13 15.80 -7.13
CA ASP A 49 37.29 17.04 -7.92
C ASP A 49 36.74 17.09 -9.36
N GLU A 50 36.08 16.04 -9.87
CA GLU A 50 35.77 15.97 -11.30
C GLU A 50 34.50 16.69 -11.77
N GLN A 51 33.69 17.29 -10.90
CA GLN A 51 32.63 18.21 -11.35
C GLN A 51 32.38 19.33 -10.32
N ASN A 52 32.49 20.58 -10.77
CA ASN A 52 31.81 21.75 -10.20
C ASN A 52 30.27 21.63 -10.35
N ALA A 53 29.71 20.43 -10.18
CA ALA A 53 28.28 20.22 -10.10
C ALA A 53 27.82 20.78 -8.74
N PRO A 54 26.83 21.68 -8.71
CA PRO A 54 26.33 22.21 -7.46
C PRO A 54 25.84 21.04 -6.62
N PHE A 55 26.51 20.84 -5.49
CA PHE A 55 26.16 19.87 -4.46
C PHE A 55 24.79 20.25 -3.91
N GLU A 56 23.71 19.71 -4.48
CA GLU A 56 22.43 19.66 -3.77
C GLU A 56 22.58 18.57 -2.70
N SER A 57 23.25 18.95 -1.61
CA SER A 57 23.59 18.08 -0.50
C SER A 57 22.33 17.40 0.01
N VAL A 58 22.28 16.08 -0.07
CA VAL A 58 21.56 15.34 0.96
C VAL A 58 22.38 15.54 2.23
N SER A 59 21.99 16.53 3.03
CA SER A 59 22.62 16.74 4.34
C SER A 59 22.07 15.68 5.28
N PHE A 60 22.79 14.57 5.41
CA PHE A 60 22.61 13.73 6.59
C PHE A 60 23.08 14.53 7.80
N SER A 61 22.30 14.56 8.88
CA SER A 61 22.88 15.00 10.15
C SER A 61 23.91 13.98 10.59
N GLU A 62 24.89 14.39 11.41
CA GLU A 62 25.84 13.46 12.00
C GLU A 62 25.09 12.33 12.75
N ASP A 63 23.98 12.66 13.43
CA ASP A 63 23.13 11.70 14.12
C ASP A 63 22.51 10.66 13.16
N ASP A 64 22.06 11.07 11.98
CA ASP A 64 21.49 10.14 10.98
C ASP A 64 22.54 9.16 10.45
N VAL A 65 23.75 9.65 10.16
CA VAL A 65 24.87 8.80 9.70
C VAL A 65 25.24 7.80 10.79
N MET A 66 25.28 8.26 12.05
CA MET A 66 25.57 7.42 13.21
C MET A 66 24.49 6.36 13.45
N GLU A 67 23.21 6.68 13.27
CA GLU A 67 22.10 5.73 13.37
C GLU A 67 22.16 4.67 12.25
N LEU A 68 22.53 5.07 11.03
CA LEU A 68 22.75 4.13 9.92
C LEU A 68 23.89 3.15 10.23
N TRP A 69 25.03 3.64 10.70
CA TRP A 69 26.15 2.78 11.11
C TRP A 69 25.76 1.80 12.22
N GLN A 70 25.07 2.26 13.27
CA GLN A 70 24.60 1.40 14.36
C GLN A 70 23.61 0.33 13.87
N THR A 71 22.74 0.70 12.92
CA THR A 71 21.77 -0.23 12.32
C THR A 71 22.46 -1.30 11.48
N VAL A 72 23.53 -0.95 10.78
CA VAL A 72 24.35 -1.88 9.99
C VAL A 72 25.21 -2.77 10.90
N GLU A 73 25.84 -2.21 11.94
CA GLU A 73 26.65 -2.96 12.90
C GLU A 73 25.81 -3.98 13.70
N SER A 74 24.64 -3.56 14.21
CA SER A 74 23.71 -4.44 14.93
C SER A 74 23.16 -5.58 14.07
N PHE A 75 23.07 -5.38 12.75
CA PHE A 75 22.72 -6.44 11.80
C PHE A 75 23.83 -7.48 11.70
N CYS A 76 25.09 -7.06 11.56
CA CYS A 76 26.22 -7.96 11.44
C CYS A 76 26.46 -8.80 12.71
N CYS A 77 26.04 -8.33 13.89
CA CYS A 77 26.10 -9.10 15.14
C CYS A 77 25.16 -10.32 15.19
N ARG A 78 24.30 -10.54 14.19
CA ARG A 78 23.39 -11.71 14.10
C ARG A 78 24.10 -12.92 13.47
N GLU A 79 23.70 -14.14 13.87
CA GLU A 79 24.39 -15.42 13.52
C GLU A 79 24.63 -15.63 12.01
N THR A 80 23.77 -15.12 11.12
CA THR A 80 23.89 -15.29 9.66
C THR A 80 24.87 -14.34 8.98
N SER A 81 25.45 -13.37 9.71
CA SER A 81 26.32 -12.33 9.13
C SER A 81 27.57 -12.05 9.97
N GLN A 82 27.89 -12.93 10.93
CA GLN A 82 29.05 -12.79 11.83
C GLN A 82 30.38 -12.62 11.09
N THR A 83 30.53 -13.20 9.89
CA THR A 83 31.72 -13.08 9.05
C THR A 83 32.07 -11.62 8.73
N TYR A 84 31.07 -10.73 8.66
CA TYR A 84 31.24 -9.33 8.31
C TYR A 84 31.24 -8.38 9.51
N ALA A 85 30.89 -8.86 10.70
CA ALA A 85 30.75 -8.04 11.90
C ALA A 85 32.05 -7.31 12.27
N GLN A 86 33.18 -8.02 12.19
CA GLN A 86 34.48 -7.41 12.48
C GLN A 86 34.87 -6.36 11.44
N SER A 87 34.63 -6.63 10.16
CA SER A 87 35.00 -5.71 9.08
C SER A 87 34.18 -4.42 9.12
N ILE A 88 32.87 -4.54 9.35
CA ILE A 88 31.97 -3.40 9.44
C ILE A 88 32.20 -2.59 10.72
N SER A 89 32.48 -3.24 11.84
CA SER A 89 32.85 -2.53 13.07
C SER A 89 34.18 -1.80 12.91
N ASN A 90 35.16 -2.39 12.20
CA ASN A 90 36.41 -1.73 11.85
C ASN A 90 36.18 -0.52 10.92
N ALA A 91 35.36 -0.67 9.87
CA ALA A 91 35.01 0.41 8.94
C ALA A 91 34.29 1.56 9.64
N PHE A 92 33.36 1.24 10.55
CA PHE A 92 32.70 2.23 11.38
C PHE A 92 33.68 2.97 12.29
N HIS A 93 34.55 2.22 12.98
CA HIS A 93 35.57 2.81 13.82
C HIS A 93 36.50 3.72 13.00
N HIS A 94 36.94 3.27 11.82
CA HIS A 94 37.79 4.07 10.93
C HIS A 94 37.08 5.35 10.48
N PHE A 95 35.83 5.26 10.00
CA PHE A 95 35.01 6.39 9.59
C PHE A 95 34.90 7.47 10.69
N ARG A 96 34.72 7.08 11.95
CA ARG A 96 34.61 8.02 13.09
C ARG A 96 35.90 8.77 13.41
N HIS A 97 37.05 8.28 12.94
CA HIS A 97 38.37 8.87 13.23
C HIS A 97 38.95 9.62 12.03
N ILE A 98 38.23 9.70 10.91
CA ILE A 98 38.64 10.52 9.77
C ILE A 98 38.66 11.99 10.20
N ASP A 99 39.81 12.65 10.09
CA ASP A 99 39.91 14.08 10.31
C ASP A 99 39.47 14.81 9.04
N PHE A 100 38.20 15.21 8.98
CA PHE A 100 37.66 15.96 7.83
C PHE A 100 38.29 17.36 7.62
N LYS A 101 39.31 17.74 8.39
CA LYS A 101 40.11 18.96 8.18
C LYS A 101 41.38 18.72 7.35
N GLN A 102 41.75 17.46 7.07
CA GLN A 102 42.92 17.13 6.24
C GLN A 102 42.65 17.39 4.74
N PRO A 103 43.67 17.38 3.87
CA PRO A 103 43.50 17.51 2.42
C PRO A 103 42.46 16.53 1.86
N LYS A 104 41.72 16.93 0.81
CA LYS A 104 40.61 16.13 0.26
C LYS A 104 41.04 14.74 -0.19
N GLU A 105 42.24 14.63 -0.72
CA GLU A 105 42.87 13.40 -1.18
C GLU A 105 43.11 12.44 -0.01
N GLU A 106 43.55 12.95 1.14
CA GLU A 106 43.75 12.18 2.36
C GLU A 106 42.40 11.76 2.96
N ILE A 107 41.39 12.65 3.00
CA ILE A 107 40.02 12.28 3.39
C ILE A 107 39.49 11.17 2.48
N PHE A 108 39.72 11.26 1.17
CA PHE A 108 39.26 10.25 0.21
C PHE A 108 39.92 8.89 0.47
N LEU A 109 41.24 8.87 0.71
CA LEU A 109 41.98 7.63 0.98
C LEU A 109 41.52 6.93 2.27
N ASP A 110 41.14 7.68 3.30
CA ASP A 110 40.60 7.10 4.54
C ASP A 110 39.12 6.70 4.41
N LEU A 111 38.35 7.44 3.60
CA LEU A 111 36.92 7.20 3.43
C LEU A 111 36.60 6.04 2.49
N PHE A 112 37.40 5.86 1.45
CA PHE A 112 37.16 4.88 0.39
C PHE A 112 37.13 3.42 0.88
N PRO A 113 38.01 2.98 1.79
CA PRO A 113 37.90 1.67 2.43
C PRO A 113 36.57 1.49 3.18
N CYS A 114 36.09 2.51 3.90
CA CYS A 114 34.80 2.46 4.59
C CYS A 114 33.64 2.24 3.61
N PHE A 115 33.66 2.94 2.47
CA PHE A 115 32.69 2.76 1.39
C PHE A 115 32.69 1.31 0.88
N LEU A 116 33.87 0.76 0.57
CA LEU A 116 33.98 -0.58 -0.01
C LEU A 116 33.50 -1.68 0.94
N GLU A 117 33.74 -1.55 2.25
CA GLU A 117 33.26 -2.50 3.26
C GLU A 117 31.74 -2.50 3.36
N VAL A 118 31.11 -1.32 3.47
CA VAL A 118 29.64 -1.20 3.55
C VAL A 118 28.97 -1.63 2.25
N HIS A 119 29.55 -1.27 1.11
CA HIS A 119 29.08 -1.67 -0.21
C HIS A 119 29.17 -3.20 -0.39
N SER A 120 30.26 -3.82 0.06
CA SER A 120 30.44 -5.27 0.02
C SER A 120 29.43 -6.00 0.90
N LEU A 121 29.14 -5.49 2.11
CA LEU A 121 28.06 -6.02 2.94
C LEU A 121 26.69 -5.90 2.25
N TRP A 122 26.41 -4.76 1.63
CA TRP A 122 25.17 -4.57 0.90
C TRP A 122 25.05 -5.56 -0.27
N LEU A 123 26.12 -5.78 -1.03
CA LEU A 123 26.17 -6.76 -2.12
C LEU A 123 26.10 -8.22 -1.63
N THR A 124 26.69 -8.57 -0.49
CA THR A 124 26.65 -9.94 0.07
C THR A 124 25.30 -10.31 0.66
N SER A 125 24.56 -9.31 1.16
CA SER A 125 23.13 -9.49 1.47
C SER A 125 22.31 -9.87 0.22
N ILE A 126 22.92 -9.81 -0.97
CA ILE A 126 22.37 -10.17 -2.27
C ILE A 126 23.10 -11.40 -2.91
N ASN A 127 24.42 -11.63 -2.70
CA ASN A 127 25.20 -12.83 -3.13
C ASN A 127 26.67 -12.89 -2.58
N GLU A 128 27.20 -14.07 -2.19
CA GLU A 128 28.52 -14.24 -1.52
C GLU A 128 29.77 -14.14 -2.44
N ASP A 129 29.71 -14.54 -3.72
CA ASP A 129 30.89 -14.61 -4.61
C ASP A 129 31.49 -13.24 -5.04
N ALA A 130 30.80 -12.13 -4.76
CA ALA A 130 31.19 -10.79 -5.22
C ALA A 130 32.32 -10.13 -4.41
N VAL A 131 32.62 -10.68 -3.23
CA VAL A 131 33.54 -10.07 -2.25
C VAL A 131 34.99 -10.45 -2.48
N GLU A 132 35.27 -11.70 -2.85
CA GLU A 132 36.64 -12.16 -3.11
C GLU A 132 37.29 -11.35 -4.25
N ALA A 133 36.51 -11.06 -5.30
CA ALA A 133 36.91 -10.23 -6.44
C ALA A 133 37.01 -8.71 -6.14
N SER A 134 36.44 -8.25 -5.01
CA SER A 134 36.50 -6.85 -4.56
C SER A 134 37.65 -6.63 -3.60
N LEU A 135 37.96 -7.62 -2.75
CA LEU A 135 39.08 -7.61 -1.80
C LEU A 135 40.44 -7.80 -2.49
N GLU A 136 40.56 -8.65 -3.51
CA GLU A 136 41.80 -8.77 -4.30
C GLU A 136 42.16 -7.48 -5.06
N ALA A 137 41.20 -6.58 -5.26
CA ALA A 137 41.39 -5.35 -6.01
C ALA A 137 41.77 -4.13 -5.13
N LEU A 138 41.83 -4.30 -3.81
CA LEU A 138 42.18 -3.27 -2.84
C LEU A 138 43.70 -3.06 -2.68
N THR A 139 44.53 -3.94 -3.24
CA THR A 139 45.98 -3.96 -3.00
C THR A 139 46.82 -3.01 -3.86
N ASP A 140 46.26 -2.38 -4.91
CA ASP A 140 46.96 -1.42 -5.76
C ASP A 140 46.10 -0.16 -6.00
N LEU A 141 46.46 0.97 -5.40
CA LEU A 141 45.72 2.23 -5.53
C LEU A 141 46.62 3.38 -6.03
N THR A 142 46.42 3.79 -7.29
CA THR A 142 46.83 5.08 -7.90
C THR A 142 45.77 5.54 -8.94
N GLU A 143 46.06 6.53 -9.81
CA GLU A 143 45.20 7.14 -10.87
C GLU A 143 44.38 6.14 -11.72
N GLU A 144 44.71 4.85 -11.73
CA GLU A 144 43.87 3.77 -12.25
C GLU A 144 42.50 3.67 -11.56
N SER A 145 42.32 4.16 -10.33
CA SER A 145 41.08 4.05 -9.54
C SER A 145 39.87 4.71 -10.21
N LYS A 146 40.08 5.75 -11.03
CA LYS A 146 39.04 6.45 -11.79
C LYS A 146 38.65 5.71 -13.07
N ALA A 147 39.62 5.16 -13.80
CA ALA A 147 39.37 4.31 -14.97
C ALA A 147 38.75 2.96 -14.56
N PHE A 148 39.17 2.45 -13.41
CA PHE A 148 38.70 1.22 -12.77
C PHE A 148 37.20 1.27 -12.44
N LEU A 149 36.66 2.41 -11.97
CA LEU A 149 35.22 2.56 -11.69
C LEU A 149 34.33 2.41 -12.93
N ASN A 150 34.78 2.92 -14.09
CA ASN A 150 34.07 2.79 -15.36
C ASN A 150 34.28 1.41 -16.00
N GLN A 151 35.49 0.84 -15.90
CA GLN A 151 35.79 -0.51 -16.37
C GLN A 151 35.08 -1.59 -15.53
N LYS A 152 34.96 -1.40 -14.20
CA LYS A 152 34.27 -2.34 -13.30
C LYS A 152 32.76 -2.34 -13.46
N LYS A 153 32.11 -1.22 -13.81
CA LYS A 153 30.69 -1.24 -14.22
C LYS A 153 30.44 -2.13 -15.43
N TYR A 154 31.33 -2.09 -16.42
CA TYR A 154 31.26 -2.94 -17.61
C TYR A 154 31.60 -4.41 -17.29
N LEU A 155 32.67 -4.66 -16.53
CA LEU A 155 33.10 -6.01 -16.14
C LEU A 155 32.10 -6.70 -15.19
N LEU A 156 31.47 -5.98 -14.26
CA LEU A 156 30.40 -6.53 -13.41
C LEU A 156 29.17 -6.93 -14.23
N THR A 157 28.80 -6.10 -15.22
CA THR A 157 27.67 -6.39 -16.10
C THR A 157 27.95 -7.62 -16.96
N MET A 158 29.17 -7.72 -17.51
CA MET A 158 29.62 -8.88 -18.29
C MET A 158 29.72 -10.16 -17.46
N HIS A 159 30.24 -10.06 -16.23
CA HIS A 159 30.33 -11.19 -15.30
C HIS A 159 28.95 -11.67 -14.86
N ALA A 160 28.03 -10.76 -14.51
CA ALA A 160 26.65 -11.09 -14.18
C ALA A 160 25.93 -11.78 -15.35
N CYS A 161 26.12 -11.31 -16.58
CA CYS A 161 25.59 -11.97 -17.78
C CYS A 161 26.13 -13.41 -17.94
N ASN A 162 27.45 -13.60 -17.79
CA ASN A 162 28.09 -14.92 -17.94
C ASN A 162 27.61 -15.91 -16.86
N GLN A 163 27.51 -15.47 -15.60
CA GLN A 163 27.01 -16.31 -14.50
C GLN A 163 25.53 -16.70 -14.69
N ILE A 164 24.70 -15.77 -15.15
CA ILE A 164 23.29 -16.07 -15.45
C ILE A 164 23.18 -17.06 -16.62
N GLN A 165 24.04 -16.95 -17.64
CA GLN A 165 24.08 -17.89 -18.76
C GLN A 165 24.54 -19.30 -18.35
N ASN A 166 25.58 -19.42 -17.52
CA ASN A 166 26.05 -20.72 -17.01
C ASN A 166 25.01 -21.40 -16.12
N LYS A 167 24.30 -20.62 -15.29
CA LYS A 167 23.20 -21.11 -14.46
C LYS A 167 21.99 -21.50 -15.32
N LEU A 168 21.68 -20.75 -16.38
CA LEU A 168 20.62 -21.09 -17.34
C LEU A 168 20.89 -22.40 -18.08
N ALA A 169 22.16 -22.68 -18.42
CA ALA A 169 22.57 -23.91 -19.11
C ALA A 169 22.41 -25.18 -18.26
N THR A 170 22.45 -25.04 -16.93
CA THR A 170 22.37 -26.16 -15.97
C THR A 170 21.01 -26.26 -15.27
N THR A 171 20.13 -25.27 -15.45
CA THR A 171 18.80 -25.22 -14.81
C THR A 171 17.77 -26.06 -15.57
N ILE A 172 17.23 -27.09 -14.90
CA ILE A 172 16.29 -28.07 -15.48
C ILE A 172 14.82 -27.69 -15.24
N HIS A 173 14.56 -26.76 -14.30
CA HIS A 173 13.20 -26.40 -13.89
C HIS A 173 12.68 -25.15 -14.62
N ASP A 174 11.58 -25.30 -15.38
CA ASP A 174 11.08 -24.25 -16.30
C ASP A 174 10.68 -22.92 -15.61
N GLY A 175 10.22 -22.98 -14.36
CA GLY A 175 9.85 -21.78 -13.59
C GLY A 175 11.06 -20.94 -13.16
N GLU A 176 12.20 -21.58 -12.91
CA GLU A 176 13.46 -20.94 -12.53
C GLU A 176 14.21 -20.46 -13.78
N LYS A 177 14.19 -21.27 -14.85
CA LYS A 177 14.70 -20.91 -16.17
C LYS A 177 14.08 -19.61 -16.70
N ASN A 178 12.76 -19.44 -16.58
CA ASN A 178 12.08 -18.22 -16.99
C ASN A 178 12.44 -16.98 -16.14
N LYS A 179 12.76 -17.16 -14.85
CA LYS A 179 13.25 -16.06 -14.00
C LYS A 179 14.66 -15.64 -14.41
N LEU A 180 15.54 -16.61 -14.67
CA LEU A 180 16.90 -16.38 -15.15
C LEU A 180 16.92 -15.73 -16.54
N LEU A 181 16.02 -16.13 -17.44
CA LEU A 181 15.83 -15.49 -18.76
C LEU A 181 15.35 -14.04 -18.64
N ASN A 182 14.41 -13.74 -17.74
CA ASN A 182 13.96 -12.37 -17.51
C ASN A 182 15.05 -11.50 -16.87
N LEU A 183 15.85 -12.07 -15.97
CA LEU A 183 16.98 -11.39 -15.36
C LEU A 183 18.10 -11.13 -16.39
N LEU A 184 18.42 -12.12 -17.24
CA LEU A 184 19.35 -11.97 -18.35
C LEU A 184 18.91 -10.88 -19.33
N ASN A 185 17.62 -10.86 -19.68
CA ASN A 185 17.03 -9.82 -20.53
C ASN A 185 17.07 -8.44 -19.87
N TRP A 186 16.88 -8.35 -18.55
CA TRP A 186 16.96 -7.08 -17.83
C TRP A 186 18.39 -6.52 -17.77
N VAL A 187 19.38 -7.38 -17.49
CA VAL A 187 20.80 -6.99 -17.46
C VAL A 187 21.31 -6.65 -18.87
N SER A 188 20.86 -7.37 -19.91
CA SER A 188 21.29 -7.12 -21.29
C SER A 188 20.61 -5.91 -21.95
N THR A 189 19.39 -5.55 -21.57
CA THR A 189 18.65 -4.41 -22.15
C THR A 189 18.82 -3.09 -21.38
N SER A 190 19.26 -3.12 -20.12
CA SER A 190 19.42 -1.90 -19.29
C SER A 190 20.79 -1.24 -19.41
N GLY A 191 21.77 -1.86 -20.08
CA GLY A 191 23.12 -1.32 -20.23
C GLY A 191 23.31 -0.36 -21.40
N MET A 192 22.41 -0.31 -22.39
CA MET A 192 22.63 0.48 -23.61
C MET A 192 21.51 1.42 -24.03
N ASP A 193 20.25 1.27 -23.57
CA ASP A 193 19.12 2.01 -24.17
C ASP A 193 18.07 2.55 -23.17
N ALA A 194 18.43 2.72 -21.89
CA ALA A 194 17.57 3.38 -20.91
C ALA A 194 17.56 4.91 -21.15
N SER A 195 16.82 5.31 -22.19
CA SER A 195 16.55 6.66 -22.68
C SER A 195 16.65 7.78 -21.63
N GLU A 196 17.40 8.80 -22.00
CA GLU A 196 17.46 10.15 -21.45
C GLU A 196 16.12 10.68 -20.92
N GLY A 197 14.99 10.29 -21.52
CA GLY A 197 13.64 10.66 -21.07
C GLY A 197 13.18 10.06 -19.73
N LYS A 198 13.71 8.92 -19.28
CA LYS A 198 13.44 8.39 -17.92
C LYS A 198 14.28 9.11 -16.87
N TRP A 199 15.54 9.38 -17.19
CA TRP A 199 16.43 10.18 -16.35
C TRP A 199 15.91 11.62 -16.22
N GLN A 200 15.47 12.24 -17.32
CA GLN A 200 14.93 13.59 -17.30
C GLN A 200 13.57 13.70 -16.61
N LYS A 201 12.74 12.64 -16.62
CA LYS A 201 11.54 12.57 -15.79
C LYS A 201 11.85 12.49 -14.30
N TRP A 202 12.92 11.78 -13.94
CA TRP A 202 13.38 11.67 -12.56
C TRP A 202 13.99 12.99 -12.09
N LYS A 203 14.82 13.63 -12.92
CA LYS A 203 15.41 14.97 -12.72
C LYS A 203 14.36 16.09 -12.66
N ASN A 204 13.32 16.05 -13.51
CA ASN A 204 12.23 17.03 -13.48
C ASN A 204 11.31 16.85 -12.25
N TYR A 205 11.14 15.61 -11.77
CA TYR A 205 10.44 15.34 -10.51
C TYR A 205 11.22 15.84 -9.30
N TYR A 206 12.55 15.64 -9.33
CA TYR A 206 13.50 16.11 -8.33
C TYR A 206 13.52 17.65 -8.22
N ASN A 207 13.61 18.35 -9.35
CA ASN A 207 13.65 19.81 -9.39
C ASN A 207 12.30 20.51 -9.09
N SER A 208 11.18 19.78 -9.04
CA SER A 208 9.83 20.38 -8.88
C SER A 208 9.19 20.15 -7.52
N SER A 209 9.82 19.40 -6.60
CA SER A 209 9.32 19.24 -5.23
C SER A 209 10.28 19.88 -4.23
N GLU A 210 9.86 20.99 -3.63
CA GLU A 210 10.52 21.54 -2.45
C GLU A 210 10.65 20.47 -1.33
N LYS A 211 11.92 20.19 -1.02
CA LYS A 211 12.51 19.70 0.23
C LYS A 211 12.21 18.26 0.66
N ASP A 212 13.33 17.54 0.80
CA ASP A 212 13.60 16.38 1.65
C ASP A 212 13.47 14.97 0.98
N PRO A 213 14.59 14.40 0.50
CA PRO A 213 14.70 13.03 -0.01
C PRO A 213 14.45 11.96 1.06
N LEU A 214 14.75 12.23 2.34
CA LEU A 214 14.44 11.35 3.45
C LEU A 214 12.93 11.33 3.71
N LYS A 215 12.23 12.47 3.59
CA LYS A 215 10.74 12.50 3.57
C LYS A 215 10.15 11.88 2.32
N ALA A 216 10.83 11.93 1.17
CA ALA A 216 10.38 11.27 -0.05
C ALA A 216 10.59 9.75 0.03
N ALA A 217 11.72 9.29 0.58
CA ALA A 217 12.05 7.89 0.85
C ALA A 217 11.21 7.32 2.02
N LEU A 218 10.99 8.08 3.10
CA LEU A 218 10.03 7.77 4.17
C LEU A 218 8.58 7.85 3.67
N LYS A 219 8.25 8.65 2.65
CA LYS A 219 6.98 8.58 1.91
C LYS A 219 6.90 7.37 0.98
N PHE A 220 8.02 6.88 0.47
CA PHE A 220 8.11 5.72 -0.40
C PHE A 220 8.12 4.40 0.38
N SER A 221 8.69 4.40 1.60
CA SER A 221 8.62 3.33 2.58
C SER A 221 7.34 3.40 3.44
N ALA A 222 6.69 4.56 3.53
CA ALA A 222 5.32 4.64 4.00
C ALA A 222 4.40 3.90 3.03
N HIS A 223 3.90 2.74 3.47
CA HIS A 223 2.79 1.97 2.93
C HIS A 223 1.96 2.70 1.84
N TYR A 224 2.46 2.68 0.60
CA TYR A 224 1.95 3.59 -0.42
C TYR A 224 0.62 3.07 -0.97
N ASN A 225 -0.43 3.86 -0.76
CA ASN A 225 -1.79 3.57 -1.19
C ASN A 225 -2.21 4.52 -2.33
N ASP A 226 -1.30 4.77 -3.28
CA ASP A 226 -1.60 5.62 -4.43
C ASP A 226 -2.47 4.89 -5.43
N PHE A 227 -3.73 5.25 -5.34
CA PHE A 227 -4.76 4.83 -6.26
C PHE A 227 -4.41 5.08 -7.74
N GLN A 228 -3.70 6.16 -8.08
CA GLN A 228 -3.37 6.49 -9.47
C GLN A 228 -2.37 5.49 -10.07
N LYS A 229 -1.41 5.02 -9.27
CA LYS A 229 -0.36 4.09 -9.69
C LYS A 229 -0.61 2.63 -9.30
N ASN A 230 -1.73 2.33 -8.64
CA ASN A 230 -2.01 0.97 -8.16
C ASN A 230 -2.01 -0.06 -9.33
N PRO A 231 -1.04 -1.00 -9.38
CA PRO A 231 -0.90 -1.95 -10.48
C PRO A 231 -2.00 -3.03 -10.51
N LYS A 232 -2.78 -3.17 -9.42
CA LYS A 232 -3.92 -4.09 -9.34
C LYS A 232 -5.20 -3.51 -9.95
N LEU A 233 -5.18 -2.24 -10.35
CA LEU A 233 -6.28 -1.57 -11.04
C LEU A 233 -5.89 -1.25 -12.49
N SER A 234 -6.78 -1.51 -13.43
CA SER A 234 -6.62 -1.01 -14.81
C SER A 234 -6.95 0.48 -14.89
N SER A 235 -6.51 1.16 -15.95
CA SER A 235 -6.83 2.58 -16.18
C SER A 235 -8.35 2.83 -16.24
N SER A 236 -9.12 1.88 -16.79
CA SER A 236 -10.59 1.95 -16.78
C SER A 236 -11.19 1.83 -15.37
N ALA A 237 -10.64 0.93 -14.55
CA ALA A 237 -11.05 0.80 -13.15
C ALA A 237 -10.77 2.08 -12.37
N ARG A 238 -9.56 2.64 -12.54
CA ARG A 238 -9.17 3.92 -11.93
C ARG A 238 -10.13 5.05 -12.30
N LYS A 239 -10.40 5.23 -13.60
CA LYS A 239 -11.33 6.26 -14.10
C LYS A 239 -12.73 6.13 -13.47
N LYS A 240 -13.23 4.90 -13.31
CA LYS A 240 -14.57 4.65 -12.74
C LYS A 240 -14.65 4.86 -11.23
N LEU A 241 -13.60 4.55 -10.49
CA LEU A 241 -13.58 4.63 -9.03
C LEU A 241 -13.16 6.02 -8.52
N MET A 242 -12.40 6.78 -9.32
CA MET A 242 -11.85 8.09 -8.97
C MET A 242 -12.88 9.08 -8.38
N PRO A 243 -14.10 9.23 -8.92
CA PRO A 243 -15.10 10.16 -8.37
C PRO A 243 -15.61 9.79 -6.98
N TYR A 244 -15.34 8.57 -6.53
CA TYR A 244 -15.90 7.99 -5.31
C TYR A 244 -14.85 7.72 -4.24
N LEU A 245 -13.59 8.15 -4.44
CA LEU A 245 -12.54 7.92 -3.46
C LEU A 245 -12.86 8.56 -2.12
N LEU A 246 -12.48 7.88 -1.05
CA LEU A 246 -12.58 8.40 0.31
C LEU A 246 -11.71 9.68 0.42
N PRO A 247 -12.29 10.83 0.82
CA PRO A 247 -11.53 12.08 0.93
C PRO A 247 -10.36 11.99 1.91
N LYS A 248 -9.26 12.70 1.63
CA LYS A 248 -8.05 12.69 2.48
C LYS A 248 -8.33 13.11 3.93
N LYS A 249 -9.18 14.11 4.14
CA LYS A 249 -9.57 14.63 5.45
C LYS A 249 -10.81 13.95 6.05
N HIS A 250 -11.21 12.78 5.55
CA HIS A 250 -12.38 12.07 6.05
C HIS A 250 -12.09 11.40 7.40
N ALA A 251 -12.98 11.54 8.39
CA ALA A 251 -12.77 11.10 9.77
C ALA A 251 -12.36 9.61 9.92
N VAL A 252 -12.94 8.73 9.08
CA VAL A 252 -12.61 7.29 9.10
C VAL A 252 -11.23 6.94 8.50
N LYS A 253 -10.63 7.85 7.72
CA LYS A 253 -9.45 7.50 6.91
C LYS A 253 -8.25 7.13 7.77
N SER A 254 -7.93 7.92 8.79
CA SER A 254 -6.79 7.67 9.68
C SER A 254 -6.91 6.32 10.39
N HIS A 255 -8.13 5.90 10.75
CA HIS A 255 -8.39 4.60 11.36
C HIS A 255 -8.20 3.45 10.37
N LEU A 256 -8.69 3.61 9.13
CA LEU A 256 -8.47 2.59 8.09
C LEU A 256 -6.98 2.45 7.74
N ASP A 257 -6.25 3.56 7.66
CA ASP A 257 -4.81 3.56 7.42
C ASP A 257 -4.08 2.80 8.54
N LYS A 258 -4.39 3.08 9.81
CA LYS A 258 -3.81 2.34 10.96
C LYS A 258 -4.05 0.82 10.91
N ILE A 259 -5.13 0.36 10.28
CA ILE A 259 -5.42 -1.07 10.17
C ILE A 259 -4.71 -1.64 8.93
N PHE A 260 -4.99 -1.08 7.76
CA PHE A 260 -4.63 -1.70 6.49
C PHE A 260 -3.19 -1.46 6.07
N LEU A 261 -2.52 -0.42 6.58
CA LEU A 261 -1.09 -0.21 6.30
C LEU A 261 -0.23 -1.23 7.06
N HIS A 262 -0.62 -1.61 8.28
CA HIS A 262 0.18 -2.53 9.10
C HIS A 262 -0.17 -4.01 8.89
N ALA A 263 -1.42 -4.33 8.51
CA ALA A 263 -1.87 -5.71 8.36
C ALA A 263 -2.76 -5.90 7.12
N ARG A 264 -2.68 -7.10 6.52
CA ARG A 264 -3.59 -7.47 5.42
C ARG A 264 -4.89 -8.02 5.99
N ALA A 265 -5.64 -7.19 6.71
CA ALA A 265 -6.86 -7.60 7.40
C ALA A 265 -7.91 -8.25 6.47
N THR A 266 -7.89 -7.94 5.16
CA THR A 266 -8.77 -8.58 4.17
C THR A 266 -8.31 -9.95 3.67
N GLN A 267 -7.23 -10.52 4.20
CA GLN A 267 -6.65 -11.77 3.70
C GLN A 267 -7.65 -12.93 3.75
N ASN A 268 -8.25 -13.16 4.92
CA ASN A 268 -9.20 -14.23 5.20
C ASN A 268 -10.04 -13.87 6.46
N PRO A 269 -11.04 -14.69 6.86
CA PRO A 269 -11.88 -14.37 8.02
C PRO A 269 -11.12 -14.25 9.35
N GLN A 270 -10.04 -15.02 9.54
CA GLN A 270 -9.22 -14.95 10.76
C GLN A 270 -8.55 -13.58 10.85
N SER A 271 -7.92 -13.12 9.76
CA SER A 271 -7.25 -11.81 9.71
C SER A 271 -8.21 -10.62 9.93
N LEU A 272 -9.51 -10.78 9.61
CA LEU A 272 -10.52 -9.79 9.98
C LEU A 272 -10.74 -9.75 11.50
N SER A 273 -10.88 -10.92 12.13
CA SER A 273 -11.05 -11.06 13.57
C SER A 273 -9.85 -10.50 14.33
N ASP A 274 -8.63 -10.82 13.88
CA ASP A 274 -7.38 -10.33 14.48
C ASP A 274 -7.27 -8.80 14.40
N ALA A 275 -7.83 -8.21 13.33
CA ALA A 275 -7.95 -6.78 13.15
C ALA A 275 -9.20 -6.17 13.82
N ASN A 276 -9.84 -6.89 14.74
CA ASN A 276 -11.00 -6.47 15.55
C ASN A 276 -12.23 -6.04 14.73
N PHE A 277 -12.40 -6.58 13.52
CA PHE A 277 -13.63 -6.39 12.75
C PHE A 277 -14.72 -7.35 13.25
N GLN A 278 -15.90 -6.80 13.53
CA GLN A 278 -17.11 -7.59 13.74
C GLN A 278 -17.79 -7.83 12.39
N VAL A 279 -17.95 -9.10 12.00
CA VAL A 279 -18.70 -9.47 10.80
C VAL A 279 -20.20 -9.36 11.09
N ILE A 280 -20.86 -8.38 10.47
CA ILE A 280 -22.31 -8.15 10.61
C ILE A 280 -23.10 -9.10 9.70
N SER A 281 -22.62 -9.31 8.47
CA SER A 281 -23.25 -10.25 7.54
C SER A 281 -22.28 -10.67 6.43
N VAL A 282 -22.54 -11.83 5.84
CA VAL A 282 -21.86 -12.32 4.64
C VAL A 282 -22.88 -12.55 3.54
N GLN A 283 -22.67 -11.92 2.39
CA GLN A 283 -23.64 -11.91 1.30
C GLN A 283 -23.41 -13.09 0.35
N GLY A 284 -24.24 -14.13 0.41
CA GLY A 284 -24.02 -15.38 -0.33
C GLY A 284 -23.84 -15.24 -1.86
N ARG A 285 -24.47 -14.24 -2.50
CA ARG A 285 -24.35 -14.03 -3.97
C ARG A 285 -23.24 -13.08 -4.40
N SER A 286 -22.78 -12.20 -3.49
CA SER A 286 -21.77 -11.20 -3.81
C SER A 286 -20.44 -11.43 -3.10
N PHE A 287 -20.44 -12.35 -2.14
CA PHE A 287 -19.30 -12.72 -1.30
C PHE A 287 -18.76 -11.55 -0.48
N ILE A 288 -19.57 -10.50 -0.32
CA ILE A 288 -19.23 -9.31 0.44
C ILE A 288 -19.44 -9.59 1.91
N HIS A 289 -18.41 -9.32 2.70
CA HIS A 289 -18.50 -9.20 4.15
C HIS A 289 -18.84 -7.76 4.49
N VAL A 290 -19.90 -7.58 5.29
CA VAL A 290 -20.26 -6.29 5.88
C VAL A 290 -19.69 -6.27 7.29
N LEU A 291 -18.81 -5.33 7.56
CA LEU A 291 -18.00 -5.27 8.76
C LEU A 291 -18.29 -4.00 9.55
N ALA A 292 -18.29 -4.13 10.87
CA ALA A 292 -18.23 -3.01 11.81
C ALA A 292 -16.87 -3.04 12.53
N HIS A 293 -16.42 -1.88 13.01
CA HIS A 293 -15.20 -1.77 13.81
C HIS A 293 -15.41 -0.74 14.93
N PRO A 294 -14.95 -1.01 16.17
CA PRO A 294 -15.16 -0.11 17.30
C PRO A 294 -14.56 1.29 17.11
N SER A 295 -13.45 1.41 16.40
CA SER A 295 -12.76 2.70 16.20
C SER A 295 -13.45 3.62 15.18
N PHE A 296 -14.51 3.19 14.50
CA PHE A 296 -15.30 4.03 13.60
C PHE A 296 -16.79 3.62 13.62
N PRO A 297 -17.49 3.83 14.75
CA PRO A 297 -18.80 3.24 15.01
C PRO A 297 -19.92 3.72 14.07
N HIS A 298 -19.71 4.87 13.42
CA HIS A 298 -20.65 5.47 12.47
C HIS A 298 -20.47 5.00 11.02
N TYR A 299 -19.54 4.07 10.78
CA TYR A 299 -19.24 3.56 9.45
C TYR A 299 -19.24 2.03 9.42
N LEU A 300 -19.53 1.49 8.24
CA LEU A 300 -19.38 0.08 7.93
C LEU A 300 -18.40 -0.07 6.77
N LEU A 301 -17.69 -1.19 6.75
CA LEU A 301 -16.83 -1.57 5.63
C LEU A 301 -17.44 -2.75 4.89
N LYS A 302 -17.47 -2.67 3.56
CA LYS A 302 -17.86 -3.77 2.68
C LYS A 302 -16.62 -4.24 1.93
N VAL A 303 -16.22 -5.50 2.16
CA VAL A 303 -15.02 -6.09 1.55
C VAL A 303 -15.34 -7.44 0.91
N VAL A 304 -14.57 -7.80 -0.10
CA VAL A 304 -14.42 -9.19 -0.54
C VAL A 304 -13.04 -9.62 -0.07
N LEU A 305 -12.91 -10.80 0.50
CA LEU A 305 -11.63 -11.27 1.05
C LEU A 305 -10.67 -11.72 -0.05
N ASP A 306 -9.37 -11.70 0.23
CA ASP A 306 -8.36 -12.08 -0.74
C ASP A 306 -8.44 -13.58 -1.09
N ASN A 307 -8.83 -14.43 -0.14
CA ASN A 307 -9.08 -15.85 -0.37
C ASN A 307 -10.42 -16.16 -1.08
N GLU A 308 -11.24 -15.16 -1.38
CA GLU A 308 -12.46 -15.34 -2.18
C GLU A 308 -12.15 -15.18 -3.66
N LEU A 309 -12.05 -16.32 -4.37
CA LEU A 309 -11.70 -16.37 -5.79
C LEU A 309 -12.90 -16.22 -6.71
N ARG A 310 -14.13 -16.45 -6.22
CA ARG A 310 -15.36 -16.37 -7.01
C ARG A 310 -15.68 -14.92 -7.37
N LYS A 311 -16.46 -14.75 -8.46
CA LYS A 311 -16.86 -13.42 -8.97
C LYS A 311 -18.36 -13.35 -9.21
N LYS A 312 -19.01 -12.31 -8.69
CA LYS A 312 -20.42 -12.01 -9.00
C LYS A 312 -20.55 -11.67 -10.49
N ARG A 313 -21.21 -12.55 -11.26
CA ARG A 313 -21.45 -12.41 -12.71
C ARG A 313 -20.18 -12.17 -13.52
N SER A 314 -19.08 -12.85 -13.16
CA SER A 314 -17.77 -12.75 -13.83
C SER A 314 -17.18 -11.33 -13.87
N LYS A 315 -17.68 -10.41 -13.04
CA LYS A 315 -17.16 -9.05 -12.89
C LYS A 315 -16.30 -8.92 -11.64
N PRO A 316 -15.25 -8.09 -11.67
CA PRO A 316 -14.47 -7.81 -10.48
C PRO A 316 -15.30 -7.04 -9.44
N GLU A 317 -15.00 -7.24 -8.17
CA GLU A 317 -15.71 -6.66 -7.02
C GLU A 317 -15.74 -5.13 -7.05
N TRP A 318 -14.66 -4.50 -7.47
CA TRP A 318 -14.57 -3.03 -7.55
C TRP A 318 -15.63 -2.43 -8.47
N GLU A 319 -16.06 -3.14 -9.52
CA GLU A 319 -17.09 -2.64 -10.44
C GLU A 319 -18.43 -2.53 -9.73
N TRP A 320 -18.73 -3.46 -8.83
CA TRP A 320 -19.94 -3.42 -8.00
C TRP A 320 -19.88 -2.32 -6.95
N PHE A 321 -18.71 -2.05 -6.37
CA PHE A 321 -18.54 -0.93 -5.45
C PHE A 321 -18.72 0.42 -6.14
N ALA A 322 -18.12 0.62 -7.32
CA ALA A 322 -18.29 1.85 -8.10
C ALA A 322 -19.78 2.13 -8.40
N ARG A 323 -20.52 1.09 -8.83
CA ARG A 323 -21.97 1.19 -9.09
C ARG A 323 -22.74 1.59 -7.83
N ARG A 324 -22.46 0.95 -6.69
CA ARG A 324 -23.14 1.30 -5.43
C ARG A 324 -22.95 2.77 -5.07
N CYS A 325 -21.74 3.32 -5.26
CA CYS A 325 -21.47 4.74 -5.06
C CYS A 325 -22.24 5.62 -6.06
N GLU A 326 -22.18 5.28 -7.35
CA GLU A 326 -22.87 6.01 -8.42
C GLU A 326 -24.37 6.15 -8.17
N TYR A 327 -25.07 5.04 -7.92
CA TYR A 327 -26.51 5.07 -7.71
C TYR A 327 -26.89 5.64 -6.35
N ALA A 328 -26.04 5.51 -5.31
CA ALA A 328 -26.30 6.19 -4.05
C ALA A 328 -26.29 7.70 -4.23
N LYS A 329 -25.34 8.23 -5.00
CA LYS A 329 -25.30 9.64 -5.37
C LYS A 329 -26.55 10.06 -6.15
N LYS A 330 -26.91 9.31 -7.19
CA LYS A 330 -28.12 9.60 -7.99
C LYS A 330 -29.41 9.58 -7.16
N VAL A 331 -29.54 8.67 -6.19
CA VAL A 331 -30.68 8.65 -5.26
C VAL A 331 -30.66 9.89 -4.36
N ALA A 332 -29.50 10.27 -3.83
CA ALA A 332 -29.37 11.48 -3.01
C ALA A 332 -29.77 12.73 -3.80
N ASP A 333 -29.25 12.88 -5.02
CA ASP A 333 -29.55 14.01 -5.91
C ASP A 333 -31.07 14.09 -6.21
N LEU A 334 -31.76 12.95 -6.36
CA LEU A 334 -33.22 12.93 -6.54
C LEU A 334 -33.99 13.27 -5.26
N ILE A 335 -33.53 12.80 -4.11
CA ILE A 335 -34.13 13.13 -2.81
C ILE A 335 -34.09 14.64 -2.61
N ASP A 336 -32.93 15.26 -2.85
CA ASP A 336 -32.75 16.69 -2.68
C ASP A 336 -33.58 17.48 -3.71
N LYS A 337 -33.50 17.11 -4.99
CA LYS A 337 -34.21 17.78 -6.09
C LYS A 337 -35.74 17.76 -5.93
N HIS A 338 -36.28 16.68 -5.38
CA HIS A 338 -37.73 16.49 -5.24
C HIS A 338 -38.23 16.70 -3.80
N HIS A 339 -37.38 17.21 -2.90
CA HIS A 339 -37.70 17.45 -1.49
C HIS A 339 -38.33 16.23 -0.80
N ILE A 340 -37.81 15.04 -1.10
CA ILE A 340 -38.32 13.77 -0.57
C ILE A 340 -38.03 13.68 0.93
N LYS A 341 -39.07 13.44 1.73
CA LYS A 341 -38.98 13.45 3.19
C LYS A 341 -38.79 12.05 3.78
N SER A 342 -39.43 11.04 3.19
CA SER A 342 -39.55 9.70 3.79
C SER A 342 -38.40 8.77 3.45
N PHE A 343 -37.55 9.13 2.49
CA PHE A 343 -36.42 8.30 2.04
C PHE A 343 -35.07 8.95 2.32
N THR A 344 -34.05 8.11 2.46
CA THR A 344 -32.65 8.51 2.63
C THR A 344 -31.73 7.49 1.96
N VAL A 345 -30.45 7.81 1.84
CA VAL A 345 -29.45 6.92 1.27
C VAL A 345 -28.11 7.12 1.99
N PRO A 346 -27.39 6.04 2.35
CA PRO A 346 -26.08 6.20 2.96
C PRO A 346 -25.08 6.78 1.98
N LYS A 347 -24.22 7.68 2.47
CA LYS A 347 -23.01 8.07 1.75
C LYS A 347 -22.07 6.86 1.60
N LYS A 348 -21.42 6.76 0.44
CA LYS A 348 -20.55 5.64 0.06
C LYS A 348 -19.26 6.15 -0.56
N TRP A 349 -18.14 5.54 -0.18
CA TRP A 349 -16.81 5.89 -0.66
C TRP A 349 -15.96 4.65 -0.92
N VAL A 350 -15.00 4.76 -1.80
CA VAL A 350 -14.02 3.73 -2.11
C VAL A 350 -12.74 4.05 -1.34
N TYR A 351 -12.32 3.11 -0.50
CA TYR A 351 -11.01 3.13 0.13
C TYR A 351 -10.07 2.23 -0.67
N PRO A 352 -9.01 2.77 -1.30
CA PRO A 352 -7.95 1.96 -1.89
C PRO A 352 -7.31 1.08 -0.80
N LEU A 353 -7.03 -0.18 -1.07
CA LEU A 353 -6.27 -1.04 -0.15
C LEU A 353 -4.79 -0.96 -0.54
N PRO A 354 -3.87 -0.86 0.44
CA PRO A 354 -2.45 -0.77 0.15
C PRO A 354 -1.94 -2.07 -0.48
N LEU A 355 -0.84 -1.94 -1.25
CA LEU A 355 -0.19 -3.10 -1.88
C LEU A 355 0.53 -3.98 -0.85
N LYS A 356 1.01 -3.37 0.23
CA LYS A 356 1.72 -4.02 1.32
C LYS A 356 1.04 -3.71 2.67
N PRO A 357 0.97 -4.68 3.59
CA PRO A 357 1.36 -6.08 3.40
C PRO A 357 0.48 -6.79 2.35
N SER A 358 1.08 -7.70 1.58
CA SER A 358 0.42 -8.46 0.52
C SER A 358 -0.06 -9.82 1.06
N PRO A 359 -1.18 -10.39 0.57
CA PRO A 359 -1.54 -11.77 0.91
C PRO A 359 -0.48 -12.75 0.36
N PRO A 360 -0.47 -14.03 0.81
CA PRO A 360 0.46 -15.04 0.31
C PRO A 360 0.43 -15.16 -1.22
N SER A 361 1.60 -15.38 -1.83
CA SER A 361 1.77 -15.54 -3.29
C SER A 361 1.33 -16.92 -3.80
N SER A 362 0.18 -17.42 -3.36
CA SER A 362 -0.37 -18.72 -3.80
C SER A 362 -1.67 -18.54 -4.60
N SER A 363 -2.04 -19.57 -5.37
CA SER A 363 -3.27 -19.60 -6.16
C SER A 363 -4.55 -19.50 -5.32
N ALA A 364 -4.46 -19.76 -4.01
CA ALA A 364 -5.56 -19.62 -3.06
C ALA A 364 -5.93 -18.17 -2.74
N TYR A 365 -5.07 -17.20 -3.09
CA TYR A 365 -5.27 -15.79 -2.78
C TYR A 365 -5.24 -14.91 -4.02
N LYS A 366 -6.10 -13.90 -4.02
CA LYS A 366 -6.10 -12.81 -5.00
C LYS A 366 -6.32 -11.49 -4.29
N GLN A 367 -5.25 -10.69 -4.22
CA GLN A 367 -5.27 -9.37 -3.61
C GLN A 367 -6.38 -8.48 -4.20
N LYS A 368 -7.29 -8.02 -3.34
CA LYS A 368 -8.34 -7.04 -3.69
C LYS A 368 -7.78 -5.61 -3.58
N PRO A 369 -8.05 -4.75 -4.56
CA PRO A 369 -7.45 -3.42 -4.62
C PRO A 369 -8.21 -2.36 -3.81
N VAL A 370 -9.45 -2.63 -3.40
CA VAL A 370 -10.32 -1.63 -2.77
C VAL A 370 -11.29 -2.25 -1.75
N ALA A 371 -11.70 -1.43 -0.79
CA ALA A 371 -12.84 -1.64 0.08
C ALA A 371 -13.89 -0.55 -0.12
N LEU A 372 -15.15 -0.83 0.23
CA LEU A 372 -16.24 0.15 0.17
C LEU A 372 -16.60 0.61 1.59
N VAL A 373 -16.39 1.88 1.88
CA VAL A 373 -16.81 2.53 3.12
C VAL A 373 -18.23 3.04 2.97
N VAL A 374 -19.09 2.74 3.94
CA VAL A 374 -20.51 3.11 3.91
C VAL A 374 -20.90 3.76 5.24
N GLN A 375 -21.65 4.85 5.18
CA GLN A 375 -22.28 5.44 6.37
C GLN A 375 -23.23 4.43 7.02
N LYS A 376 -23.13 4.25 8.34
CA LYS A 376 -24.08 3.42 9.12
C LYS A 376 -25.39 4.21 9.33
N MET A 377 -26.53 3.57 9.04
CA MET A 377 -27.85 4.25 8.98
C MET A 377 -28.77 3.98 10.17
N ASN A 378 -28.29 3.35 11.26
CA ASN A 378 -29.07 2.97 12.45
C ASN A 378 -30.45 2.40 12.07
N LEU A 379 -30.45 1.15 11.61
CA LEU A 379 -31.63 0.47 11.11
C LEU A 379 -32.41 -0.17 12.25
N VAL A 380 -33.74 -0.14 12.18
CA VAL A 380 -34.60 -0.93 13.07
C VAL A 380 -34.59 -2.41 12.65
N PRO A 381 -35.02 -3.35 13.52
CA PRO A 381 -35.10 -4.77 13.17
C PRO A 381 -35.93 -5.03 11.91
N TYR A 382 -35.57 -6.08 11.18
CA TYR A 382 -36.23 -6.44 9.91
C TYR A 382 -37.74 -6.63 10.06
N GLN A 383 -38.19 -7.26 11.16
CA GLN A 383 -39.61 -7.49 11.40
C GLN A 383 -40.40 -6.19 11.56
N GLU A 384 -39.83 -5.19 12.22
CA GLU A 384 -40.43 -3.86 12.37
C GLU A 384 -40.48 -3.13 11.03
N THR A 385 -39.41 -3.21 10.22
CA THR A 385 -39.43 -2.71 8.83
C THR A 385 -40.59 -3.32 8.04
N LEU A 386 -40.78 -4.64 8.11
CA LEU A 386 -41.88 -5.31 7.40
C LEU A 386 -43.26 -4.87 7.90
N ASP A 387 -43.41 -4.71 9.22
CA ASP A 387 -44.64 -4.21 9.83
C ASP A 387 -44.97 -2.80 9.33
N THR A 388 -44.00 -1.89 9.34
CA THR A 388 -44.17 -0.53 8.81
C THR A 388 -44.56 -0.53 7.33
N TRP A 389 -43.91 -1.36 6.50
CA TRP A 389 -44.28 -1.49 5.09
C TRP A 389 -45.73 -1.95 4.89
N ARG A 390 -46.21 -2.86 5.74
CA ARG A 390 -47.55 -3.43 5.65
C ARG A 390 -48.63 -2.50 6.21
N ASN A 391 -48.35 -1.85 7.33
CA ASN A 391 -49.37 -1.22 8.17
C ASN A 391 -49.27 0.31 8.21
N GLN A 392 -48.12 0.91 7.87
CA GLN A 392 -47.87 2.33 8.11
C GLN A 392 -47.44 3.13 6.86
N ILE A 393 -47.03 2.46 5.77
CA ILE A 393 -46.79 3.13 4.48
C ILE A 393 -48.11 3.77 3.99
N GLY A 394 -48.06 5.07 3.70
CA GLY A 394 -49.16 5.83 3.12
C GLY A 394 -48.93 6.21 1.65
N GLN A 395 -49.90 6.96 1.11
CA GLN A 395 -49.88 7.40 -0.29
C GLN A 395 -48.69 8.32 -0.60
N GLU A 396 -48.34 9.23 0.32
CA GLU A 396 -47.23 10.16 0.13
C GLU A 396 -45.89 9.43 0.00
N GLN A 397 -45.61 8.47 0.89
CA GLN A 397 -44.40 7.65 0.82
C GLN A 397 -44.33 6.86 -0.49
N LEU A 398 -45.46 6.30 -0.95
CA LEU A 398 -45.50 5.60 -2.24
C LEU A 398 -45.26 6.53 -3.43
N LYS A 399 -45.77 7.77 -3.38
CA LYS A 399 -45.50 8.80 -4.40
C LYS A 399 -44.03 9.20 -4.43
N GLU A 400 -43.41 9.39 -3.26
CA GLU A 400 -41.98 9.67 -3.15
C GLU A 400 -41.13 8.50 -3.68
N LEU A 401 -41.45 7.27 -3.29
CA LEU A 401 -40.78 6.07 -3.78
C LEU A 401 -40.88 5.99 -5.30
N TYR A 402 -42.09 6.14 -5.85
CA TYR A 402 -42.34 6.13 -7.29
C TYR A 402 -41.50 7.19 -8.00
N THR A 403 -41.42 8.39 -7.44
CA THR A 403 -40.62 9.50 -7.98
C THR A 403 -39.16 9.10 -8.16
N ILE A 404 -38.58 8.39 -7.18
CA ILE A 404 -37.21 7.86 -7.27
C ILE A 404 -37.11 6.75 -8.31
N VAL A 405 -37.96 5.72 -8.21
CA VAL A 405 -37.77 4.45 -8.94
C VAL A 405 -38.17 4.53 -10.40
N SER A 406 -39.06 5.45 -10.76
CA SER A 406 -39.40 5.77 -12.16
C SER A 406 -38.24 6.43 -12.91
N ARG A 407 -37.35 7.12 -12.19
CA ARG A 407 -36.16 7.80 -12.75
C ARG A 407 -34.90 6.95 -12.66
N LEU A 408 -34.84 6.03 -11.69
CA LEU A 408 -33.72 5.11 -11.48
C LEU A 408 -34.19 3.66 -11.51
N SER A 409 -34.27 3.06 -12.70
CA SER A 409 -34.70 1.66 -12.88
C SER A 409 -33.81 0.59 -12.26
N LYS A 410 -32.71 0.99 -11.62
CA LYS A 410 -31.61 0.13 -11.16
C LYS A 410 -31.45 0.07 -9.65
N VAL A 411 -32.41 0.61 -8.89
CA VAL A 411 -32.46 0.48 -7.43
C VAL A 411 -33.41 -0.65 -7.05
N SER A 412 -33.04 -1.46 -6.05
CA SER A 412 -33.95 -2.43 -5.48
C SER A 412 -35.00 -1.70 -4.66
N ILE A 413 -36.25 -2.10 -4.82
CA ILE A 413 -37.37 -1.60 -4.02
C ILE A 413 -37.84 -2.62 -2.99
N ARG A 414 -37.21 -3.79 -2.89
CA ARG A 414 -37.63 -4.79 -1.91
C ARG A 414 -37.40 -4.23 -0.49
N PRO A 415 -38.31 -4.48 0.47
CA PRO A 415 -38.16 -3.98 1.84
C PRO A 415 -36.84 -4.34 2.54
N ASP A 416 -36.25 -5.50 2.22
CA ASP A 416 -34.92 -5.89 2.72
C ASP A 416 -33.78 -4.97 2.23
N ASN A 417 -34.01 -4.22 1.15
CA ASN A 417 -33.11 -3.20 0.60
C ASN A 417 -33.56 -1.77 0.90
N LEU A 418 -34.73 -1.62 1.53
CA LEU A 418 -35.31 -0.37 2.03
C LEU A 418 -35.68 -0.50 3.51
N PRO A 419 -34.71 -0.79 4.40
CA PRO A 419 -34.97 -0.87 5.83
C PRO A 419 -35.36 0.50 6.40
N LEU A 420 -36.21 0.48 7.42
CA LEU A 420 -36.57 1.67 8.20
C LEU A 420 -35.40 2.03 9.13
N THR A 421 -35.08 3.32 9.22
CA THR A 421 -34.10 3.87 10.16
C THR A 421 -34.78 4.22 11.47
N THR A 422 -34.01 4.32 12.56
CA THR A 422 -34.52 4.81 13.86
C THR A 422 -35.06 6.24 13.81
N SER A 423 -34.79 6.98 12.73
CA SER A 423 -35.35 8.32 12.48
C SER A 423 -36.65 8.30 11.68
N GLY A 424 -37.24 7.13 11.43
CA GLY A 424 -38.50 6.99 10.68
C GLY A 424 -38.39 7.13 9.16
N LYS A 425 -37.18 7.05 8.57
CA LYS A 425 -36.99 7.12 7.10
C LYS A 425 -36.62 5.76 6.51
N PHE A 426 -36.96 5.50 5.26
CA PHE A 426 -36.51 4.30 4.55
C PHE A 426 -35.17 4.53 3.85
N ALA A 427 -34.18 3.68 4.10
CA ALA A 427 -32.83 3.84 3.58
C ALA A 427 -32.54 2.94 2.36
N PHE A 428 -32.07 3.52 1.25
CA PHE A 428 -31.59 2.76 0.08
C PHE A 428 -30.21 2.12 0.34
N VAL A 429 -30.17 0.97 1.01
CA VAL A 429 -28.91 0.34 1.46
C VAL A 429 -28.16 -0.42 0.36
N ASP A 430 -28.86 -0.94 -0.66
CA ASP A 430 -28.28 -1.65 -1.81
C ASP A 430 -28.72 -1.04 -3.15
N THR A 431 -27.76 -0.73 -4.03
CA THR A 431 -27.95 0.23 -5.14
C THR A 431 -27.24 -0.17 -6.44
N GLU A 432 -27.07 -1.46 -6.78
CA GLU A 432 -26.19 -1.87 -7.91
C GLU A 432 -26.83 -2.65 -9.08
N TYR A 433 -28.16 -2.76 -9.16
CA TYR A 433 -28.78 -3.68 -10.10
C TYR A 433 -28.57 -3.25 -11.57
N VAL A 434 -28.31 -4.23 -12.45
CA VAL A 434 -27.75 -3.97 -13.80
C VAL A 434 -28.80 -3.96 -14.91
N ARG A 435 -29.88 -4.74 -14.75
CA ARG A 435 -30.85 -5.02 -15.81
C ARG A 435 -32.26 -5.04 -15.26
N GLY A 436 -33.20 -4.54 -16.04
CA GLY A 436 -34.63 -4.58 -15.79
C GLY A 436 -35.28 -3.20 -15.86
N SER A 437 -36.55 -3.17 -16.23
CA SER A 437 -37.45 -2.11 -15.83
C SER A 437 -37.55 -2.08 -14.30
N PRO A 438 -37.93 -0.93 -13.70
CA PRO A 438 -38.19 -0.89 -12.26
C PRO A 438 -39.18 -2.00 -11.93
N SER A 439 -38.79 -2.90 -11.04
CA SER A 439 -39.59 -4.08 -10.71
C SER A 439 -40.66 -3.71 -9.69
N TYR A 440 -41.62 -2.88 -10.13
CA TYR A 440 -42.66 -2.29 -9.29
C TYR A 440 -43.47 -3.33 -8.50
N GLY A 441 -43.59 -4.56 -9.01
CA GLY A 441 -44.28 -5.66 -8.33
C GLY A 441 -43.62 -6.14 -7.04
N PHE A 442 -42.32 -5.86 -6.81
CA PHE A 442 -41.61 -6.41 -5.65
C PHE A 442 -42.07 -5.86 -4.30
N ILE A 443 -42.60 -4.64 -4.22
CA ILE A 443 -43.15 -4.11 -2.96
C ILE A 443 -44.57 -4.56 -2.71
N ARG A 444 -45.31 -4.93 -3.76
CA ARG A 444 -46.74 -5.18 -3.69
C ARG A 444 -47.15 -6.19 -2.61
N PRO A 445 -46.45 -7.33 -2.40
CA PRO A 445 -46.78 -8.29 -1.34
C PRO A 445 -46.71 -7.70 0.08
N TYR A 446 -45.93 -6.63 0.25
CA TYR A 446 -45.64 -6.00 1.54
C TYR A 446 -46.55 -4.82 1.85
N LEU A 447 -47.41 -4.40 0.92
CA LEU A 447 -48.37 -3.30 1.14
C LEU A 447 -49.72 -3.83 1.64
N SER A 448 -50.46 -2.99 2.37
CA SER A 448 -51.89 -3.21 2.67
C SER A 448 -52.73 -3.31 1.40
N LYS A 449 -53.95 -3.83 1.50
CA LYS A 449 -54.84 -4.01 0.33
C LYS A 449 -55.11 -2.67 -0.37
N GLU A 450 -55.34 -1.63 0.43
CA GLU A 450 -55.62 -0.27 -0.01
C GLU A 450 -54.39 0.33 -0.72
N MET A 451 -53.20 0.16 -0.12
CA MET A 451 -51.95 0.68 -0.68
C MET A 451 -51.50 -0.06 -1.93
N ARG A 452 -51.85 -1.35 -2.10
CA ARG A 452 -51.65 -2.07 -3.37
C ARG A 452 -52.45 -1.43 -4.49
N VAL A 453 -53.74 -1.14 -4.25
CA VAL A 453 -54.61 -0.49 -5.25
C VAL A 453 -54.07 0.89 -5.62
N TYR A 454 -53.62 1.66 -4.62
CA TYR A 454 -52.99 2.96 -4.87
C TYR A 454 -51.71 2.84 -5.70
N TRP A 455 -50.81 1.91 -5.33
CA TRP A 455 -49.56 1.67 -6.05
C TRP A 455 -49.79 1.23 -7.49
N ASP A 456 -50.70 0.28 -7.72
CA ASP A 456 -51.05 -0.23 -9.05
C ASP A 456 -51.60 0.91 -9.95
N ARG A 457 -52.38 1.83 -9.37
CA ARG A 457 -52.86 3.04 -10.05
C ARG A 457 -51.73 4.03 -10.35
N LEU A 458 -50.85 4.27 -9.39
CA LEU A 458 -49.72 5.19 -9.53
C LEU A 458 -48.77 4.73 -10.65
N VAL A 459 -48.47 3.44 -10.70
CA VAL A 459 -47.62 2.81 -11.72
C VAL A 459 -48.27 2.87 -13.11
N SER A 460 -49.56 2.56 -13.22
CA SER A 460 -50.26 2.56 -14.52
C SER A 460 -50.45 3.96 -15.12
N LYS A 461 -50.61 5.00 -14.29
CA LYS A 461 -50.80 6.39 -14.75
C LYS A 461 -49.51 7.19 -14.96
N GLY A 462 -48.34 6.60 -14.72
CA GLY A 462 -47.07 7.31 -14.84
C GLY A 462 -46.80 8.32 -13.72
N GLY A 463 -47.46 8.17 -12.56
CA GLY A 463 -47.31 9.10 -11.43
C GLY A 463 -48.01 10.46 -11.57
N LYS A 464 -48.96 10.58 -12.52
CA LYS A 464 -49.81 11.77 -12.69
C LYS A 464 -50.95 11.85 -11.67
#